data_AF-A0A6L3F046-F1
#
_entry.id   AF-A0A6L3F046-F1
#
_cell.length_a   1.000
_cell.length_b   1.000
_cell.length_c   1.000
_cell.angle_alpha   90.00
_cell.angle_beta   90.00
_cell.angle_gamma   90.00
#
_symmetry.space_group_name_H-M   'P 1'
#
loop_
_entity.id
_entity.type
_entity.pdbx_description
1 polymer ?
#
loop_
_entity_poly.entity_id
_entity_poly.type
_entity_poly.pdbx_seq_one_letter_code
_entity_poly.pdbx_strand_id
1 'polypeptide(L)'
;MKKRGNLGILLTIFVWPWVYLLLAWARDGAVTQAAVGSSLAFIGMGVVSALGLWWFVNRSRNRTTRISAVVGYLVLCPFGLTGALFSGLAFGWPVVGTAVYGGIPLVIGTAIGYFLGHRVSEE
;
A
#
# COMPACT_ATOMS: atom_id res chain seq x y z
N MET A 1 17.43 22.77 6.79
CA MET A 1 17.37 21.72 5.73
C MET A 1 15.96 21.70 5.12
N LYS A 2 15.79 22.04 3.83
CA LYS A 2 14.48 21.95 3.16
C LYS A 2 14.06 20.47 3.07
N LYS A 3 12.97 20.09 3.76
CA LYS A 3 12.32 18.79 3.54
C LYS A 3 11.76 18.78 2.12
N ARG A 4 12.50 18.22 1.16
CA ARG A 4 11.90 17.86 -0.14
C ARG A 4 10.89 16.75 0.17
N GLY A 5 9.60 17.08 0.17
CA GLY A 5 8.55 16.08 0.34
C GLY A 5 8.68 15.06 -0.78
N ASN A 6 8.70 13.78 -0.43
CA ASN A 6 8.77 12.69 -1.41
C ASN A 6 7.39 12.50 -2.06
N LEU A 7 6.97 13.47 -2.88
CA LEU A 7 5.75 13.42 -3.68
C LEU A 7 5.69 12.16 -4.57
N GLY A 8 6.85 11.62 -4.97
CA GLY A 8 6.93 10.36 -5.69
C GLY A 8 6.31 9.16 -4.97
N ILE A 9 6.18 9.19 -3.63
CA ILE A 9 5.48 8.13 -2.89
C ILE A 9 4.01 8.09 -3.25
N LEU A 10 3.39 9.23 -3.57
CA LEU A 10 1.98 9.26 -3.96
C LEU A 10 1.74 8.57 -5.31
N LEU A 11 2.77 8.37 -6.14
CA LEU A 11 2.63 7.58 -7.37
C LEU A 11 2.34 6.10 -7.08
N THR A 12 2.64 5.62 -5.86
CA THR A 12 2.29 4.25 -5.45
C THR A 12 0.78 4.00 -5.39
N ILE A 13 -0.04 5.07 -5.34
CA ILE A 13 -1.51 4.97 -5.47
C ILE A 13 -1.90 4.22 -6.74
N PHE A 14 -1.21 4.51 -7.85
CA PHE A 14 -1.54 3.94 -9.15
C PHE A 14 -0.98 2.53 -9.36
N VAL A 15 -0.05 2.06 -8.51
CA VAL A 15 0.57 0.74 -8.66
C VAL A 15 -0.43 -0.38 -8.39
N TRP A 16 -1.34 -0.21 -7.43
CA TRP A 16 -2.25 -1.27 -7.00
C TRP A 16 -3.27 -1.71 -8.06
N PRO A 17 -3.91 -0.80 -8.83
CA PRO A 17 -4.70 -1.20 -10.00
C PRO A 17 -3.91 -2.05 -11.00
N TRP A 18 -2.66 -1.69 -11.31
CA TRP A 18 -1.81 -2.46 -12.22
C TRP A 18 -1.46 -3.84 -11.66
N VAL A 19 -1.17 -3.94 -10.35
CA VAL A 19 -0.95 -5.22 -9.68
C VAL A 19 -2.19 -6.11 -9.80
N TYR A 20 -3.39 -5.57 -9.58
CA TYR A 20 -4.63 -6.33 -9.75
C TYR A 20 -4.82 -6.81 -11.19
N LEU A 21 -4.62 -5.94 -12.18
CA LEU A 21 -4.73 -6.32 -13.60
C LEU A 21 -3.74 -7.41 -14.00
N LEU A 22 -2.51 -7.34 -13.48
CA LEU A 22 -1.50 -8.36 -13.71
C LEU A 22 -1.90 -9.70 -13.10
N LEU A 23 -2.51 -9.71 -11.91
CA LEU A 23 -3.04 -10.93 -11.29
C LEU A 23 -4.24 -11.50 -12.05
N ALA A 24 -5.15 -10.64 -12.51
CA ALA A 24 -6.28 -11.05 -13.34
C ALA A 24 -5.80 -11.66 -14.67
N TRP A 25 -4.82 -11.03 -15.31
CA TRP A 25 -4.19 -11.57 -16.52
C TRP A 25 -3.48 -12.91 -16.27
N ALA A 26 -2.72 -13.02 -15.18
CA ALA A 26 -2.03 -14.26 -14.82
C ALA A 26 -2.99 -15.41 -14.50
N ARG A 27 -4.19 -15.09 -13.98
CA ARG A 27 -5.24 -16.06 -13.65
C ARG A 27 -6.01 -16.53 -14.87
N ASP A 28 -6.50 -15.58 -15.69
CA ASP A 28 -7.49 -15.87 -16.73
C ASP A 28 -6.89 -15.78 -18.17
N GLY A 29 -5.60 -15.44 -18.31
CA GLY A 29 -4.89 -15.30 -19.59
C GLY A 29 -5.24 -14.04 -20.40
N ALA A 30 -6.28 -13.32 -20.00
CA ALA A 30 -6.75 -12.09 -20.64
C ALA A 30 -7.33 -11.11 -19.62
N VAL A 31 -7.15 -9.81 -19.87
CA VAL A 31 -7.76 -8.76 -19.05
C VAL A 31 -9.16 -8.48 -19.57
N THR A 32 -10.19 -8.82 -18.77
CA THR A 32 -11.59 -8.55 -19.11
C THR A 32 -12.00 -7.12 -18.75
N GLN A 33 -13.08 -6.61 -19.36
CA GLN A 33 -13.65 -5.31 -18.97
C GLN A 33 -14.09 -5.28 -17.50
N ALA A 34 -14.60 -6.41 -17.00
CA ALA A 34 -14.95 -6.56 -15.58
C ALA A 34 -13.71 -6.39 -14.68
N ALA A 35 -12.57 -7.00 -15.04
CA ALA A 35 -11.32 -6.83 -14.30
C ALA A 35 -10.83 -5.37 -14.31
N VAL A 36 -10.96 -4.66 -15.44
CA VAL A 36 -10.66 -3.22 -15.50
C VAL A 36 -11.53 -2.43 -14.52
N GLY A 37 -12.84 -2.67 -14.50
CA GLY A 37 -13.75 -2.03 -13.55
C GLY A 37 -13.39 -2.32 -12.09
N SER A 38 -13.12 -3.58 -11.76
CA SER A 38 -12.72 -3.99 -10.40
C SER A 38 -11.36 -3.42 -9.96
N SER A 39 -10.43 -3.20 -10.90
CA SER A 39 -9.11 -2.62 -10.59
C SER A 39 -9.19 -1.21 -10.02
N LEU A 40 -10.25 -0.46 -10.33
CA LEU A 40 -10.46 0.89 -9.81
C LEU A 40 -10.73 0.90 -8.31
N ALA A 41 -11.29 -0.17 -7.75
CA ALA A 41 -11.47 -0.28 -6.31
C ALA A 41 -10.13 -0.30 -5.57
N PHE A 42 -9.07 -0.84 -6.18
CA PHE A 42 -7.72 -0.86 -5.61
C PHE A 42 -7.07 0.53 -5.52
N ILE A 43 -7.64 1.57 -6.16
CA ILE A 43 -7.21 2.95 -5.95
C ILE A 43 -7.44 3.35 -4.49
N GLY A 44 -8.54 2.92 -3.84
CA GLY A 44 -8.81 3.23 -2.44
C GLY A 44 -7.72 2.70 -1.51
N MET A 45 -7.31 1.45 -1.71
CA MET A 45 -6.16 0.84 -1.05
C MET A 45 -4.88 1.64 -1.31
N GLY A 46 -4.64 2.02 -2.57
CA GLY A 46 -3.49 2.83 -2.96
C GLY A 46 -3.44 4.18 -2.24
N VAL A 47 -4.57 4.90 -2.15
CA VAL A 47 -4.66 6.18 -1.45
C VAL A 47 -4.35 6.01 0.04
N VAL A 48 -5.02 5.08 0.72
CA VAL A 48 -4.83 4.87 2.17
C VAL A 48 -3.39 4.51 2.48
N SER A 49 -2.83 3.55 1.73
CA SER A 49 -1.48 3.05 1.96
C SER A 49 -0.39 4.05 1.59
N ALA A 50 -0.53 4.77 0.47
CA ALA A 50 0.41 5.81 0.04
C ALA A 50 0.42 7.00 0.99
N LEU A 51 -0.73 7.43 1.52
CA LEU A 51 -0.82 8.51 2.50
C LEU A 51 -0.12 8.12 3.81
N GLY A 52 -0.35 6.90 4.29
CA GLY A 52 0.35 6.38 5.47
C GLY A 52 1.87 6.34 5.26
N LEU A 53 2.32 5.75 4.14
CA LEU A 53 3.73 5.67 3.78
C LEU A 53 4.37 7.06 3.66
N TRP A 54 3.72 7.98 2.95
CA TRP A 54 4.17 9.36 2.79
C TRP A 54 4.30 10.08 4.13
N TRP A 55 3.32 9.90 5.03
CA TRP A 55 3.32 10.52 6.36
C TRP A 55 4.51 10.06 7.21
N PHE A 56 4.71 8.75 7.36
CA PHE A 56 5.81 8.19 8.15
C PHE A 56 7.19 8.50 7.56
N VAL A 57 7.34 8.40 6.23
CA VAL A 57 8.62 8.69 5.55
C VAL A 57 9.00 10.17 5.68
N ASN A 58 8.04 11.10 5.60
CA ASN A 58 8.30 12.53 5.79
C ASN A 58 8.57 12.92 7.26
N ARG A 59 8.11 12.11 8.21
CA ARG A 59 8.39 12.29 9.64
C ARG A 59 9.78 11.76 10.03
N SER A 60 10.28 10.78 9.29
CA SER A 60 11.60 10.18 9.50
C SER A 60 12.75 11.17 9.25
N ARG A 61 13.60 11.37 10.28
CA ARG A 61 14.81 12.20 10.21
C ARG A 61 16.00 11.45 9.60
N ASN A 62 16.15 10.18 9.94
CA ASN A 62 17.29 9.35 9.56
C ASN A 62 16.98 8.47 8.34
N ARG A 63 18.03 8.17 7.55
CA ARG A 63 17.91 7.29 6.37
C ARG A 63 17.45 5.89 6.77
N THR A 64 18.00 5.36 7.87
CA THR A 64 17.64 4.04 8.41
C THR A 64 16.14 3.95 8.70
N THR A 65 15.57 4.90 9.43
CA THR A 65 14.13 4.96 9.74
C THR A 65 13.26 4.99 8.48
N ARG A 66 13.67 5.75 7.45
CA ARG A 66 12.96 5.80 6.17
C ARG A 66 12.96 4.45 5.46
N ILE A 67 14.14 3.82 5.38
CA ILE A 67 14.28 2.51 4.73
C ILE A 67 13.46 1.48 5.48
N SER A 68 13.55 1.43 6.81
CA SER A 68 12.79 0.48 7.62
C SER A 68 11.27 0.66 7.46
N ALA A 69 10.76 1.90 7.36
CA ALA A 69 9.35 2.15 7.08
C ALA A 69 8.91 1.60 5.71
N VAL A 70 9.72 1.81 4.67
CA VAL A 70 9.46 1.26 3.33
C VAL A 70 9.54 -0.27 3.34
N VAL A 71 10.52 -0.86 4.02
CA VAL A 71 10.64 -2.31 4.15
C VAL A 71 9.43 -2.89 4.86
N GLY A 72 8.97 -2.27 5.96
CA GLY A 72 7.77 -2.69 6.68
C GLY A 72 6.51 -2.65 5.81
N TYR A 73 6.35 -1.62 4.98
CA TYR A 73 5.30 -1.55 3.96
C TYR A 73 5.38 -2.74 2.99
N LEU A 74 6.57 -3.02 2.44
CA LEU A 74 6.79 -4.09 1.47
C LEU A 74 6.54 -5.49 2.05
N VAL A 75 6.95 -5.73 3.30
CA VAL A 75 6.72 -7.02 3.99
C VAL A 75 5.23 -7.29 4.20
N LEU A 76 4.43 -6.25 4.41
CA LEU A 76 2.98 -6.36 4.61
C LEU A 76 2.17 -6.28 3.31
N CYS A 77 2.82 -6.08 2.15
CA CYS A 77 2.16 -6.10 0.84
C CYS A 77 1.35 -7.37 0.56
N PRO A 78 1.85 -8.59 0.82
CA PRO A 78 1.07 -9.80 0.60
C PRO A 78 -0.22 -9.83 1.42
N PHE A 79 -0.18 -9.37 2.68
CA PHE A 79 -1.34 -9.34 3.57
C PHE A 79 -2.36 -8.26 3.17
N GLY A 80 -1.90 -7.09 2.74
CA GLY A 80 -2.79 -6.06 2.18
C GLY A 80 -3.44 -6.55 0.89
N LEU A 81 -2.68 -7.19 0.01
CA LEU A 81 -3.22 -7.72 -1.24
C LEU A 81 -4.27 -8.81 -1.01
N THR A 82 -4.00 -9.77 -0.14
CA THR A 82 -4.98 -10.83 0.19
C THR A 82 -6.23 -10.22 0.82
N GLY A 83 -6.09 -9.32 1.80
CA GLY A 83 -7.22 -8.63 2.41
C GLY A 83 -8.07 -7.87 1.38
N ALA A 84 -7.43 -7.16 0.45
CA ALA A 84 -8.13 -6.47 -0.63
C ALA A 84 -8.91 -7.42 -1.54
N LEU A 85 -8.31 -8.53 -1.96
CA LEU A 85 -8.96 -9.53 -2.82
C LEU A 85 -10.16 -10.19 -2.14
N PHE A 86 -10.05 -10.56 -0.87
CA PHE A 86 -11.16 -11.18 -0.13
C PHE A 86 -12.29 -10.20 0.18
N SER A 87 -11.98 -8.91 0.35
CA SER A 87 -12.97 -7.91 0.72
C SER A 87 -14.05 -7.67 -0.34
N GLY A 88 -13.71 -7.82 -1.63
CA GLY A 88 -14.66 -7.72 -2.74
C GLY A 88 -15.67 -8.88 -2.78
N LEU A 89 -15.31 -10.03 -2.19
CA LEU A 89 -16.18 -11.21 -2.12
C LEU A 89 -17.08 -11.18 -0.88
N ALA A 90 -16.59 -10.65 0.23
CA ALA A 90 -17.22 -10.80 1.54
C ALA A 90 -18.27 -9.72 1.87
N PHE A 91 -18.09 -8.47 1.43
CA PHE A 91 -18.82 -7.34 2.01
C PHE A 91 -19.77 -6.63 1.06
N GLY A 92 -19.81 -6.97 -0.24
CA GLY A 92 -20.64 -6.27 -1.25
C GLY A 92 -20.23 -4.81 -1.53
N TRP A 93 -19.28 -4.26 -0.78
CA TRP A 93 -18.78 -2.88 -0.87
C TRP A 93 -17.29 -2.90 -1.24
N PRO A 94 -16.94 -3.15 -2.52
CA PRO A 94 -15.57 -3.43 -2.94
C PRO A 94 -14.60 -2.29 -2.64
N VAL A 95 -15.03 -1.02 -2.71
CA VAL A 95 -14.17 0.14 -2.46
C VAL A 95 -13.81 0.26 -0.97
N VAL A 96 -14.79 0.13 -0.08
CA VAL A 96 -14.56 0.22 1.38
C VAL A 96 -13.75 -0.98 1.84
N GLY A 97 -14.11 -2.16 1.35
CA GLY A 97 -13.41 -3.40 1.66
C GLY A 97 -11.93 -3.33 1.29
N THR A 98 -11.62 -2.94 0.05
CA THR A 98 -10.23 -2.89 -0.44
C THR A 98 -9.43 -1.81 0.27
N ALA A 99 -10.01 -0.63 0.54
CA ALA A 99 -9.35 0.43 1.27
C ALA A 99 -9.02 0.03 2.72
N VAL A 100 -9.95 -0.61 3.42
CA VAL A 100 -9.79 -1.01 4.82
C VAL A 100 -8.91 -2.25 4.92
N TYR A 101 -9.34 -3.37 4.35
CA TYR A 101 -8.64 -4.65 4.49
C TYR A 101 -7.35 -4.73 3.68
N GLY A 102 -7.20 -3.90 2.63
CA GLY A 102 -5.94 -3.78 1.90
C GLY A 102 -5.03 -2.68 2.40
N GLY A 103 -5.57 -1.48 2.63
CA GLY A 103 -4.79 -0.32 3.02
C GLY A 103 -4.26 -0.40 4.46
N ILE A 104 -5.07 -0.86 5.42
CA ILE A 104 -4.68 -0.87 6.83
C ILE A 104 -3.45 -1.75 7.10
N PRO A 105 -3.36 -3.01 6.62
CA PRO A 105 -2.15 -3.83 6.82
C PRO A 105 -0.87 -3.14 6.33
N LEU A 106 -0.94 -2.42 5.20
CA LEU A 106 0.19 -1.68 4.65
C LEU A 106 0.60 -0.50 5.54
N VAL A 107 -0.37 0.24 6.06
CA VAL A 107 -0.11 1.34 7.01
C VAL A 107 0.47 0.79 8.31
N ILE A 108 -0.04 -0.34 8.80
CA ILE A 108 0.51 -1.03 9.98
C ILE A 108 1.96 -1.45 9.74
N GLY A 109 2.25 -2.10 8.61
CA GLY A 109 3.62 -2.50 8.24
C GLY A 109 4.56 -1.30 8.17
N THR A 110 4.11 -0.21 7.56
CA THR A 110 4.85 1.06 7.51
C THR A 110 5.15 1.58 8.92
N ALA A 111 4.13 1.60 9.80
CA ALA A 111 4.27 2.10 11.16
C ALA A 111 5.27 1.25 11.96
N ILE A 112 5.16 -0.09 11.90
CA ILE A 112 6.08 -1.01 12.56
C ILE A 112 7.51 -0.76 12.07
N GLY A 113 7.72 -0.72 10.75
CA GLY A 113 9.02 -0.44 10.16
C GLY A 113 9.60 0.91 10.58
N TYR A 114 8.75 1.95 10.64
CA TYR A 114 9.13 3.27 11.14
C TYR A 114 9.60 3.21 12.59
N PHE A 115 8.83 2.61 13.50
CA PHE A 115 9.19 2.58 14.92
C PHE A 115 10.46 1.76 15.18
N LEU A 116 10.63 0.61 14.51
CA LEU A 116 11.84 -0.19 14.60
C LEU A 116 13.06 0.58 14.10
N GLY A 117 12.96 1.19 12.91
CA GLY A 117 14.06 1.97 12.36
C GLY A 117 14.34 3.27 13.11
N HIS A 118 13.40 3.75 13.94
CA HIS A 118 13.64 4.88 14.83
C HIS A 118 14.49 4.45 16.02
N ARG A 119 14.13 3.33 16.68
CA ARG A 119 14.87 2.76 17.82
C ARG A 119 16.33 2.47 17.47
N VAL A 120 16.57 1.80 16.35
CA VAL A 120 17.93 1.47 15.86
C VAL A 120 18.78 2.71 15.56
N SER A 121 18.16 3.88 15.34
CA SER A 121 18.90 5.10 15.01
C SER A 121 19.19 6.01 16.21
N GLU A 122 18.67 5.65 17.39
CA GLU A 122 18.98 6.33 18.66
C GLU A 122 20.17 5.69 19.38
N GLU A 123 20.52 4.46 18.99
CA GLU A 123 21.75 3.75 19.37
C GLU A 123 22.94 4.20 18.53
#